data_AF-A0A1H8XCC6-F1
#
_entry.id   AF-A0A1H8XCC6-F1
#
_cell.length_a   1.000
_cell.length_b   1.000
_cell.length_c   1.000
_cell.angle_alpha   90.00
_cell.angle_beta   90.00
_cell.angle_gamma   90.00
#
_symmetry.space_group_name_H-M   'P 1'
#
loop_
_entity.id
_entity.type
_entity.pdbx_description
1 polymer ?
#
loop_
_entity_poly.entity_id
_entity_poly.type
_entity_poly.pdbx_seq_one_letter_code
_entity_poly.pdbx_strand_id
1 'polypeptide(L)'
;MAQGQQKGGNQSNQMVINGQGMQYTDRDILQVCLNETKHTAESLNTYILEACSDQLRRDYMTVLGDLYSQQKQLFDVMQQKGYYDVKNANAQDISQAASKFSSQNG
;
A
#
# COMPACT_ATOMS: atom_id res chain seq x y z
N MET A 1 15.55 11.91 -74.27
CA MET A 1 14.20 11.98 -73.68
C MET A 1 14.20 11.02 -72.49
N ALA A 2 14.73 11.35 -71.31
CA ALA A 2 14.39 12.37 -70.30
C ALA A 2 13.01 12.16 -69.61
N GLN A 3 13.06 11.91 -68.27
CA GLN A 3 12.01 12.01 -67.24
C GLN A 3 10.93 10.92 -67.24
N GLY A 4 10.45 10.34 -66.13
CA GLY A 4 10.60 10.50 -64.68
C GLY A 4 10.10 9.19 -64.02
N GLN A 5 9.86 8.99 -62.72
CA GLN A 5 9.79 9.87 -61.57
C GLN A 5 9.81 8.94 -60.34
N GLN A 6 10.75 9.19 -59.42
CA GLN A 6 10.83 8.60 -58.09
C GLN A 6 9.98 9.47 -57.15
N LYS A 7 9.08 8.89 -56.35
CA LYS A 7 8.54 9.56 -55.15
C LYS A 7 8.47 8.56 -54.00
N GLY A 8 9.47 8.65 -53.13
CA GLY A 8 9.47 8.05 -51.81
C GLY A 8 8.36 8.66 -50.95
N GLY A 9 7.54 7.79 -50.38
CA GLY A 9 6.60 8.16 -49.32
C GLY A 9 7.38 8.33 -48.02
N ASN A 10 7.51 9.57 -47.58
CA ASN A 10 8.09 9.96 -46.31
C ASN A 10 7.07 9.64 -45.20
N GLN A 11 7.23 8.50 -44.51
CA GLN A 11 6.49 8.21 -43.27
C GLN A 11 7.16 8.99 -42.13
N SER A 12 6.74 10.24 -41.97
CA SER A 12 6.95 11.02 -40.76
C SER A 12 6.24 10.32 -39.60
N ASN A 13 6.98 9.53 -38.82
CA ASN A 13 6.47 8.94 -37.60
C ASN A 13 6.32 10.04 -36.54
N GLN A 14 5.19 10.74 -36.57
CA GLN A 14 4.82 11.74 -35.58
C GLN A 14 4.44 10.99 -34.29
N MET A 15 5.39 10.85 -33.38
CA MET A 15 5.12 10.39 -32.02
C MET A 15 4.29 11.48 -31.32
N VAL A 16 2.98 11.24 -31.22
CA VAL A 16 2.08 12.00 -30.38
C VAL A 16 2.39 11.65 -28.93
N ILE A 17 3.24 12.44 -28.28
CA ILE A 17 3.39 12.41 -26.82
C ILE A 17 2.16 13.11 -26.24
N ASN A 18 1.09 12.34 -26.00
CA ASN A 18 -0.01 12.81 -25.17
C ASN A 18 0.50 12.94 -23.74
N GLY A 19 0.77 14.18 -23.31
CA GLY A 19 1.17 14.54 -21.95
C GLY A 19 0.04 14.37 -20.93
N GLN A 20 -0.54 13.18 -20.82
CA GLN A 20 -1.35 12.82 -19.67
C GLN A 20 -0.38 12.52 -18.52
N GLY A 21 -0.17 13.53 -17.65
CA GLY A 21 0.48 13.29 -16.36
C GLY A 21 -0.21 12.15 -15.62
N MET A 22 0.55 11.40 -14.81
CA MET A 22 -0.01 10.33 -13.97
C MET A 22 -1.17 10.89 -13.15
N GLN A 23 -2.39 10.40 -13.41
CA GLN A 23 -3.57 10.70 -12.60
C GLN A 23 -3.70 9.58 -11.57
N TYR A 24 -3.60 9.91 -10.29
CA TYR A 24 -3.81 8.96 -9.21
C TYR A 24 -5.30 8.82 -8.93
N THR A 25 -5.76 7.57 -8.77
CA THR A 25 -7.13 7.31 -8.32
C THR A 25 -7.23 7.41 -6.80
N ASP A 26 -8.45 7.60 -6.28
CA ASP A 26 -8.73 7.47 -4.84
C ASP A 26 -8.15 6.18 -4.25
N ARG A 27 -8.24 5.08 -5.00
CA ARG A 27 -7.71 3.77 -4.58
C ARG A 27 -6.19 3.82 -4.43
N ASP A 28 -5.49 4.42 -5.38
CA ASP A 28 -4.02 4.52 -5.34
C ASP A 28 -3.57 5.35 -4.14
N ILE A 29 -4.23 6.48 -3.90
CA ILE A 29 -3.92 7.36 -2.76
C ILE A 29 -4.17 6.63 -1.44
N LEU A 30 -5.34 6.00 -1.28
CA LEU A 30 -5.68 5.27 -0.06
C LEU A 30 -4.73 4.08 0.17
N GLN A 31 -4.31 3.39 -0.90
CA GLN A 31 -3.34 2.31 -0.82
C GLN A 31 -1.96 2.79 -0.35
N VAL A 32 -1.51 3.95 -0.83
CA VAL A 32 -0.27 4.59 -0.35
C VAL A 32 -0.41 4.91 1.14
N CYS A 33 -1.48 5.58 1.55
CA CYS A 33 -1.73 5.88 2.97
C CYS A 33 -1.76 4.60 3.84
N LEU A 34 -2.31 3.50 3.33
CA LEU A 34 -2.40 2.23 4.05
C LEU A 34 -1.03 1.60 4.25
N ASN A 35 -0.13 1.77 3.29
CA ASN A 35 1.23 1.28 3.38
C ASN A 35 2.09 2.17 4.30
N GLU A 36 1.94 3.48 4.20
CA GLU A 36 2.65 4.44 5.06
C GLU A 36 2.30 4.25 6.55
N THR A 37 1.01 4.01 6.86
CA THR A 37 0.58 3.73 8.23
C THR A 37 1.20 2.43 8.79
N LYS A 38 1.35 1.38 7.97
CA LYS A 38 2.04 0.15 8.36
C LYS A 38 3.53 0.38 8.59
N HIS A 39 4.18 1.07 7.66
CA HIS A 39 5.61 1.37 7.76
C HIS A 39 5.95 2.27 8.96
N THR A 40 5.09 3.24 9.25
CA THR A 40 5.22 4.11 10.42
C THR A 40 5.04 3.30 11.71
N ALA A 41 4.09 2.35 11.74
CA ALA A 41 3.89 1.49 12.90
C ALA A 41 5.10 0.57 13.15
N GLU A 42 5.71 0.01 12.11
CA GLU A 42 6.96 -0.75 12.22
C GLU A 42 8.08 0.11 12.81
N SER A 43 8.24 1.33 12.29
CA SER A 43 9.27 2.28 12.77
C SER A 43 9.07 2.67 14.23
N LEU A 44 7.82 2.98 14.63
CA LEU A 44 7.50 3.30 16.02
C LEU A 44 7.76 2.13 16.96
N ASN A 45 7.46 0.89 16.54
CA ASN A 45 7.80 -0.28 17.35
C ASN A 45 9.31 -0.40 17.57
N THR A 46 10.13 -0.21 16.54
CA THR A 46 11.59 -0.18 16.68
C THR A 46 12.03 0.91 17.68
N TYR A 47 11.48 2.12 17.55
CA TYR A 47 11.83 3.22 18.46
C TYR A 47 11.40 2.98 19.91
N ILE A 48 10.24 2.35 20.13
CA ILE A 48 9.77 1.96 21.47
C ILE A 48 10.73 0.94 22.11
N LEU A 49 11.20 -0.03 21.33
CA LEU A 49 12.11 -1.08 21.80
C LEU A 49 13.51 -0.53 22.12
N GLU A 50 13.96 0.48 21.38
CA GLU A 50 15.30 1.06 21.51
C GLU A 50 15.35 2.34 22.38
N ALA A 51 14.20 2.84 22.85
CA ALA A 51 14.14 4.07 23.65
C ALA A 51 14.73 3.89 25.07
N CYS A 52 15.84 4.59 25.33
CA CYS A 52 16.47 4.62 26.67
C CYS A 52 15.71 5.48 27.70
N SER A 53 14.89 6.44 27.24
CA SER A 53 14.10 7.31 28.11
C SER A 53 12.68 6.79 28.24
N ASP A 54 12.23 6.53 29.48
CA ASP A 54 10.86 6.08 29.74
C ASP A 54 9.80 7.08 29.28
N GLN A 55 10.10 8.38 29.35
CA GLN A 55 9.17 9.40 28.86
C GLN A 55 9.02 9.30 27.34
N LEU A 56 10.15 9.26 26.64
CA LEU A 56 10.15 9.17 25.18
C LEU A 56 9.50 7.86 24.70
N ARG A 57 9.74 6.75 25.41
CA ARG A 57 9.07 5.48 25.14
C ARG A 57 7.55 5.60 25.26
N ARG A 58 7.05 6.24 26.32
CA ARG A 58 5.61 6.48 26.50
C ARG A 58 5.04 7.35 25.38
N ASP A 59 5.75 8.39 24.98
CA ASP A 59 5.31 9.28 23.90
C ASP A 59 5.17 8.51 22.58
N TYR A 60 6.13 7.65 22.23
CA TYR A 60 6.00 6.79 21.05
C TYR A 60 4.83 5.80 21.15
N MET A 61 4.59 5.21 22.33
CA MET A 61 3.45 4.32 22.54
C MET A 61 2.11 5.04 22.36
N THR A 62 2.00 6.30 22.81
CA THR A 62 0.82 7.13 22.58
C THR A 62 0.60 7.37 21.08
N VAL A 63 1.64 7.80 20.36
CA VAL A 63 1.57 8.03 18.91
C VAL A 63 1.21 6.75 18.15
N LEU A 64 1.76 5.61 18.57
CA LEU A 64 1.43 4.31 17.97
C LEU A 64 -0.04 3.93 18.17
N GLY A 65 -0.61 4.21 19.35
CA GLY A 65 -2.04 3.99 19.62
C GLY A 65 -2.95 4.82 18.71
N ASP A 66 -2.61 6.10 18.51
CA ASP A 66 -3.33 6.98 17.59
C ASP A 66 -3.21 6.50 16.14
N LEU A 67 -2.01 6.08 15.74
CA LEU A 67 -1.74 5.55 14.40
C LEU A 67 -2.57 4.29 14.10
N TYR A 68 -2.71 3.37 15.07
CA TYR A 68 -3.58 2.20 14.90
C TYR A 68 -5.05 2.58 14.68
N SER A 69 -5.53 3.59 15.38
CA SER A 69 -6.89 4.10 15.20
C SER A 69 -7.09 4.68 13.80
N GLN A 70 -6.12 5.47 13.32
CA GLN A 70 -6.15 6.05 11.97
C GLN A 70 -6.05 4.98 10.87
N GLN A 71 -5.15 4.01 11.04
CA GLN A 71 -5.03 2.88 10.13
C GLN A 71 -6.38 2.18 10.00
N LYS A 72 -7.03 1.84 11.13
CA LYS A 72 -8.29 1.10 11.14
C LYS A 72 -9.38 1.84 10.39
N GLN A 73 -9.49 3.16 10.60
CA GLN A 73 -10.42 4.01 9.84
C GLN A 73 -10.15 3.94 8.33
N LEU A 74 -8.88 4.02 7.92
CA LEU A 74 -8.50 3.93 6.52
C LEU A 74 -8.85 2.56 5.93
N PHE A 75 -8.54 1.48 6.65
CA PHE A 75 -8.90 0.12 6.27
C PHE A 75 -10.41 -0.03 6.07
N ASP A 76 -11.21 0.45 7.01
CA ASP A 76 -12.67 0.36 6.95
C ASP A 76 -13.24 1.15 5.76
N VAL A 77 -12.71 2.35 5.48
CA VAL A 77 -13.08 3.14 4.29
C VAL A 77 -12.74 2.39 3.01
N MET A 78 -11.53 1.81 2.91
CA MET A 78 -11.12 1.05 1.74
C MET A 78 -11.99 -0.21 1.54
N GLN A 79 -12.39 -0.88 2.63
CA GLN A 79 -13.28 -2.03 2.57
C GLN A 79 -14.69 -1.63 2.11
N GLN A 80 -15.25 -0.55 2.67
CA GLN A 80 -16.56 -0.01 2.28
C GLN A 80 -16.61 0.42 0.81
N LYS A 81 -15.52 0.99 0.29
CA LYS A 81 -15.38 1.36 -1.12
C LYS A 81 -15.08 0.17 -2.05
N GLY A 82 -14.89 -1.04 -1.51
CA GLY A 82 -14.51 -2.23 -2.29
C GLY A 82 -13.08 -2.20 -2.84
N TYR A 83 -12.21 -1.36 -2.28
CA TYR A 83 -10.82 -1.20 -2.71
C TYR A 83 -9.86 -2.19 -2.07
N TYR A 84 -10.28 -2.79 -0.95
CA TYR A 84 -9.50 -3.74 -0.19
C TYR A 84 -10.38 -4.93 0.21
N ASP A 85 -10.21 -6.06 -0.47
CA ASP A 85 -10.94 -7.29 -0.18
C ASP A 85 -10.10 -8.16 0.75
N VAL A 86 -10.51 -8.23 2.01
CA VAL A 86 -9.94 -9.17 2.97
C VAL A 86 -10.93 -10.29 3.18
N LYS A 87 -10.54 -11.49 2.77
CA LYS A 87 -11.30 -12.69 3.10
C LYS A 87 -11.33 -12.83 4.61
N ASN A 88 -12.53 -12.76 5.20
CA ASN A 88 -12.71 -13.16 6.58
C ASN A 88 -12.26 -14.62 6.72
N ALA A 89 -11.38 -14.90 7.67
CA ALA A 89 -11.04 -16.28 8.02
C ALA A 89 -12.30 -16.97 8.54
N ASN A 90 -12.62 -18.15 8.00
CA ASN A 90 -13.76 -18.91 8.51
C ASN A 90 -13.37 -19.57 9.85
N ALA A 91 -14.35 -20.05 10.62
CA ALA A 91 -14.10 -20.67 11.92
C ALA A 91 -13.18 -21.90 11.86
N GLN A 92 -13.15 -22.62 10.72
CA GLN A 92 -12.22 -23.73 10.50
C GLN A 92 -10.79 -23.24 10.27
N ASP A 93 -10.58 -22.14 9.55
CA ASP A 93 -9.26 -21.57 9.34
C ASP A 93 -8.66 -21.09 10.68
N ILE A 94 -9.50 -20.50 11.54
CA ILE A 94 -9.11 -20.08 12.90
C ILE A 94 -8.73 -21.29 13.76
N SER A 95 -9.56 -22.35 13.78
CA SER A 95 -9.29 -23.54 14.58
C SER A 95 -8.04 -24.30 14.10
N GLN A 96 -7.81 -24.35 12.78
CA GLN A 96 -6.60 -24.91 12.20
C GLN A 96 -5.35 -24.10 12.55
N ALA A 97 -5.41 -22.77 12.48
CA ALA A 97 -4.30 -21.90 12.86
C ALA A 97 -3.94 -22.04 14.35
N ALA A 98 -4.95 -22.05 15.23
CA ALA A 98 -4.76 -22.26 16.66
C ALA A 98 -4.11 -23.62 16.97
N SER A 99 -4.57 -24.69 16.31
CA SER A 99 -4.02 -26.05 16.49
C SER A 99 -2.57 -26.17 16.02
N LYS A 100 -2.17 -25.48 14.94
CA LYS A 100 -0.78 -25.46 14.46
C LYS A 100 0.16 -24.84 15.49
N PHE A 101 -0.25 -23.75 16.14
CA PHE A 101 0.55 -23.11 17.18
C PHE A 101 0.59 -23.92 18.48
N SER A 102 -0.52 -24.53 18.90
CA SER A 102 -0.52 -25.38 20.09
C SER A 102 0.35 -26.64 19.93
N SER A 103 0.48 -27.13 18.69
CA SER A 103 1.33 -28.30 18.37
C SER A 103 2.82 -27.97 18.27
N GLN A 104 3.19 -26.69 18.24
CA GLN A 104 4.58 -26.23 18.14
C GLN A 104 5.21 -25.96 19.52
N ASN A 105 4.42 -26.04 20.60
CA ASN A 105 4.82 -25.85 21.99
C ASN A 105 5.09 -27.18 22.75
N GLY A 106 5.39 -28.27 22.03
CA GLY A 106 5.82 -29.55 22.61
C GLY A 106 7.21 -29.92 22.14
#